data_AF-A0A2H0SBX0-F1
#
_entry.id   AF-A0A2H0SBX0-F1
#
_cell.length_a   1.000
_cell.length_b   1.000
_cell.length_c   1.000
_cell.angle_alpha   90.00
_cell.angle_beta   90.00
_cell.angle_gamma   90.00
#
_symmetry.space_group_name_H-M   'P 1'
#
loop_
_entity.id
_entity.type
_entity.pdbx_description
1 polymer ?
#
loop_
_entity_poly.entity_id
_entity_poly.type
_entity_poly.pdbx_seq_one_letter_code
_entity_poly.pdbx_strand_id
1 'polypeptide(L)'
;MPKEFPVPREQQTESYWQLLNNIIDPEVGIGIVDMGLIYDVEIDNEGLAVVKMTLTSPACPVGEILVQQVHDIMITQAENVKDARVDIVWEPMWTHERIDQDIRDLLFGM
;
A
#
# COMPACT_ATOMS: atom_id res chain seq x y z
N MET A 1 1.96 13.41 14.79
CA MET A 1 2.61 14.01 13.61
C MET A 1 1.74 13.67 12.42
N PRO A 2 1.51 14.56 11.45
CA PRO A 2 0.87 14.15 10.21
C PRO A 2 1.74 13.05 9.57
N LYS A 3 1.13 11.94 9.15
CA LYS A 3 1.84 10.91 8.38
C LYS A 3 2.12 11.53 7.00
N GLU A 4 3.39 11.55 6.60
CA GLU A 4 3.76 11.88 5.23
C GLU A 4 3.32 10.73 4.32
N PHE A 5 2.80 11.06 3.14
CA PHE A 5 2.29 10.07 2.19
C PHE A 5 3.01 10.20 0.84
N PRO A 6 3.53 9.11 0.27
CA PRO A 6 3.57 7.75 0.85
C PRO A 6 4.44 7.71 2.11
N VAL A 7 4.25 6.69 2.95
CA VAL A 7 5.14 6.49 4.11
C VAL A 7 6.57 6.32 3.57
N PRO A 8 7.55 7.17 3.94
CA PRO A 8 8.92 7.05 3.44
C PRO A 8 9.51 5.68 3.77
N ARG A 9 10.34 5.13 2.87
CA ARG A 9 10.87 3.77 2.97
C ARG A 9 11.61 3.50 4.28
N GLU A 10 12.35 4.49 4.77
CA GLU A 10 13.05 4.45 6.06
C GLU A 10 12.11 4.37 7.28
N GLN A 11 10.83 4.69 7.11
CA GLN A 11 9.77 4.56 8.13
C GLN A 11 8.95 3.28 7.96
N GLN A 12 9.11 2.54 6.85
CA GLN A 12 8.45 1.26 6.60
C GLN A 12 9.21 0.10 7.29
N THR A 13 9.31 0.15 8.61
CA THR A 13 10.17 -0.76 9.38
C THR A 13 9.54 -2.12 9.67
N GLU A 14 8.21 -2.22 9.57
CA GLU A 14 7.46 -3.42 9.90
C GLU A 14 7.41 -4.42 8.73
N SER A 15 7.36 -5.71 9.06
CA SER A 15 7.40 -6.80 8.06
C SER A 15 6.22 -6.78 7.09
N TYR A 16 5.05 -6.28 7.50
CA TYR A 16 3.87 -6.21 6.66
C TYR A 16 4.04 -5.28 5.45
N TRP A 17 4.91 -4.27 5.51
CA TRP A 17 5.21 -3.44 4.34
C TRP A 17 5.83 -4.26 3.22
N GLN A 18 6.76 -5.15 3.55
CA GLN A 18 7.37 -6.05 2.58
C GLN A 18 6.36 -7.07 2.04
N LEU A 19 5.47 -7.58 2.90
CA LEU A 19 4.41 -8.49 2.48
C LEU A 19 3.45 -7.84 1.49
N LEU A 20 2.99 -6.63 1.81
CA LEU A 20 2.10 -5.86 0.94
C LEU A 20 2.79 -5.47 -0.38
N ASN A 21 4.10 -5.20 -0.36
CA ASN A 21 4.83 -4.86 -1.58
C ASN A 21 4.99 -6.04 -2.56
N ASN A 22 4.72 -7.28 -2.13
CA ASN A 22 4.65 -8.43 -3.03
C ASN A 22 3.39 -8.42 -3.91
N ILE A 23 2.40 -7.56 -3.59
CA ILE A 23 1.25 -7.33 -4.45
C ILE A 23 1.70 -6.38 -5.55
N ILE A 24 1.68 -6.88 -6.78
CA ILE A 24 2.16 -6.15 -7.95
C ILE A 24 0.96 -5.57 -8.70
N ASP A 25 1.01 -4.27 -9.00
CA ASP A 25 0.06 -3.67 -9.92
C ASP A 25 0.32 -4.23 -11.33
N PRO A 26 -0.65 -4.94 -11.94
CA PRO A 26 -0.46 -5.61 -13.21
C PRO A 26 -0.30 -4.66 -14.40
N GLU A 27 -0.64 -3.37 -14.25
CA GLU A 27 -0.50 -2.38 -15.32
C GLU A 27 0.95 -1.88 -15.45
N VAL A 28 1.65 -1.72 -14.33
CA VAL A 28 3.00 -1.14 -14.30
C VAL A 28 4.10 -2.12 -13.85
N GLY A 29 3.74 -3.25 -13.25
CA GLY A 29 4.70 -4.26 -12.79
C GLY A 29 5.49 -3.87 -11.54
N ILE A 30 4.95 -2.98 -10.72
CA ILE A 30 5.58 -2.45 -9.50
C ILE A 30 4.74 -2.82 -8.28
N GLY A 31 5.40 -3.05 -7.15
CA GLY A 31 4.71 -3.33 -5.88
C GLY A 31 3.86 -2.15 -5.41
N ILE A 32 2.71 -2.41 -4.81
CA ILE A 32 1.77 -1.35 -4.41
C ILE A 32 2.30 -0.44 -3.29
N VAL A 33 3.29 -0.89 -2.50
CA VAL A 33 3.94 -0.05 -1.49
C VAL A 33 4.93 0.88 -2.18
N ASP A 34 5.72 0.36 -3.10
CA ASP A 34 6.65 1.12 -3.94
C ASP A 34 5.94 2.14 -4.84
N MET A 35 4.72 1.84 -5.30
CA MET A 35 3.87 2.81 -5.99
C MET A 35 3.29 3.89 -5.07
N GLY A 36 3.47 3.76 -3.76
CA GLY A 36 2.89 4.66 -2.77
C GLY A 36 1.38 4.56 -2.67
N LEU A 37 0.80 3.38 -2.94
CA LEU A 37 -0.65 3.16 -2.82
C LEU A 37 -1.08 2.83 -1.39
N ILE A 38 -0.18 2.27 -0.56
CA ILE A 38 -0.45 2.04 0.86
C ILE A 38 -0.07 3.29 1.65
N TYR A 39 -1.07 3.89 2.31
CA TYR A 39 -0.90 5.09 3.11
C TYR A 39 -0.64 4.74 4.56
N ASP A 40 -1.31 3.72 5.08
CA ASP A 40 -1.23 3.41 6.49
C ASP A 40 -1.58 1.96 6.75
N VAL A 41 -0.97 1.41 7.78
CA VAL A 41 -1.33 0.09 8.32
C VAL A 41 -1.29 0.21 9.84
N GLU A 42 -2.42 -0.03 10.47
CA GLU A 42 -2.55 -0.06 11.93
C GLU A 42 -3.10 -1.42 12.33
N ILE A 43 -2.40 -2.13 13.22
CA ILE A 43 -2.86 -3.41 13.77
C ILE A 43 -3.18 -3.16 15.24
N ASP A 44 -4.42 -3.41 15.64
CA ASP A 44 -4.82 -3.23 17.03
C ASP A 44 -4.45 -4.43 17.91
N ASN A 45 -4.66 -4.29 19.22
CA ASN A 45 -4.34 -5.33 20.19
C ASN A 45 -5.26 -6.57 20.08
N GLU A 46 -6.38 -6.47 19.37
CA GLU A 46 -7.30 -7.58 19.14
C GLU A 46 -6.94 -8.38 17.88
N GLY A 47 -6.04 -7.85 17.05
CA GLY A 47 -5.52 -8.44 15.83
C GLY A 47 -6.28 -8.00 14.57
N LEU A 48 -7.03 -6.90 14.62
CA LEU A 48 -7.62 -6.31 13.42
C LEU A 48 -6.59 -5.39 12.76
N ALA A 49 -6.23 -5.71 11.52
CA ALA A 49 -5.43 -4.83 10.67
C ALA A 49 -6.34 -3.86 9.91
N VAL A 50 -6.07 -2.56 10.00
CA VAL A 50 -6.72 -1.53 9.19
C VAL A 50 -5.68 -0.98 8.22
N VAL A 51 -5.83 -1.31 6.94
CA VAL A 51 -4.98 -0.82 5.85
C VAL A 51 -5.69 0.32 5.14
N LYS A 52 -5.12 1.51 5.18
CA LYS A 52 -5.58 2.63 4.35
C LYS A 52 -4.77 2.64 3.06
N MET A 53 -5.47 2.58 1.93
CA MET A 53 -4.84 2.64 0.62
C MET A 53 -5.59 3.57 -0.33
N THR A 54 -4.91 4.01 -1.38
CA THR A 54 -5.51 4.72 -2.51
C THR A 54 -5.40 3.85 -3.76
N LEU A 55 -6.04 4.30 -4.84
CA LEU A 55 -5.77 3.81 -6.19
C LEU A 55 -5.21 4.95 -7.05
N THR A 56 -4.65 4.60 -8.20
CA THR A 56 -4.20 5.56 -9.23
C THR A 56 -5.38 6.32 -9.83
N SER A 57 -6.56 5.70 -9.88
CA SER A 57 -7.81 6.34 -10.28
C SER A 57 -9.07 5.65 -9.69
N PRO A 58 -10.20 6.37 -9.54
CA PRO A 58 -11.46 5.79 -9.07
C PRO A 58 -12.08 4.72 -9.99
N ALA A 59 -11.74 4.75 -11.28
CA ALA A 59 -12.29 3.83 -12.28
C ALA A 59 -11.36 2.64 -12.57
N CYS A 60 -10.34 2.41 -11.71
CA CYS A 60 -9.34 1.38 -11.94
C CYS A 60 -9.97 -0.02 -11.91
N PRO A 61 -9.96 -0.79 -13.02
CA PRO A 61 -10.63 -2.08 -13.10
C PRO A 61 -9.98 -3.14 -12.20
N VAL A 62 -8.72 -2.94 -11.83
CA VAL A 62 -7.97 -3.84 -10.93
C VAL A 62 -8.06 -3.43 -9.46
N GLY A 63 -8.71 -2.31 -9.14
CA GLY A 63 -8.78 -1.78 -7.77
C GLY A 63 -9.40 -2.77 -6.78
N GLU A 64 -10.50 -3.42 -7.15
CA GLU A 64 -11.13 -4.45 -6.30
C GLU A 64 -10.22 -5.66 -6.08
N ILE A 65 -9.44 -6.05 -7.11
CA ILE A 65 -8.49 -7.15 -7.02
C ILE A 65 -7.37 -6.81 -6.03
N LEU A 66 -6.81 -5.60 -6.12
CA LEU A 66 -5.76 -5.15 -5.21
C LEU A 66 -6.27 -5.09 -3.75
N VAL A 67 -7.49 -4.58 -3.53
CA VAL A 67 -8.12 -4.55 -2.22
C VAL A 67 -8.26 -5.95 -1.62
N GLN A 68 -8.74 -6.92 -2.42
CA GLN A 68 -8.84 -8.31 -1.98
C GLN A 68 -7.48 -8.93 -1.70
N GLN A 69 -6.48 -8.69 -2.53
CA GLN A 69 -5.12 -9.19 -2.31
C GLN A 69 -4.49 -8.61 -1.03
N VAL A 70 -4.69 -7.32 -0.76
CA VAL A 70 -4.24 -6.68 0.48
C VAL A 70 -4.87 -7.34 1.69
N HIS A 71 -6.20 -7.49 1.67
CA HIS A 71 -6.93 -8.19 2.72
C HIS A 71 -6.37 -9.60 2.95
N ASP A 72 -6.30 -10.41 1.89
CA ASP A 72 -5.91 -11.80 1.95
C ASP A 72 -4.47 -11.97 2.44
N ILE A 73 -3.53 -11.15 1.97
CA ILE A 73 -2.15 -11.21 2.43
C ILE A 73 -2.04 -10.84 3.90
N MET A 74 -2.76 -9.82 4.37
CA MET A 74 -2.71 -9.42 5.77
C MET A 74 -3.21 -10.55 6.68
N ILE A 75 -4.32 -11.21 6.35
CA ILE A 75 -4.86 -12.28 7.21
C ILE A 75 -4.12 -13.61 7.09
N THR A 76 -3.41 -13.86 5.98
CA THR A 76 -2.72 -15.14 5.74
C THR A 76 -1.24 -15.12 6.11
N GLN A 77 -0.59 -13.96 6.05
CA GLN A 77 0.88 -13.87 6.15
C GLN A 77 1.37 -12.89 7.21
N ALA A 78 0.60 -11.86 7.60
CA ALA A 78 1.06 -10.91 8.61
C ALA A 78 0.92 -11.52 10.02
N GLU A 79 1.96 -11.36 10.83
CA GLU A 79 1.94 -11.82 12.22
C GLU A 79 0.96 -10.99 13.06
N ASN A 80 0.30 -11.64 14.03
CA ASN A 80 -0.66 -11.03 14.95
C ASN A 80 -1.92 -10.42 14.29
N VAL A 81 -2.19 -10.74 13.01
CA VAL A 81 -3.43 -10.37 12.32
C VAL A 81 -4.41 -11.55 12.34
N LYS A 82 -5.64 -11.28 12.75
CA LYS A 82 -6.77 -12.23 12.72
C LYS A 82 -7.76 -11.90 11.62
N ASP A 83 -7.91 -10.61 11.33
CA ASP A 83 -8.79 -10.09 10.29
C ASP A 83 -8.23 -8.78 9.75
N ALA A 84 -8.64 -8.39 8.55
CA ALA A 84 -8.20 -7.17 7.91
C ALA A 84 -9.38 -6.35 7.39
N ARG A 85 -9.28 -5.03 7.49
CA ARG A 85 -10.15 -4.08 6.81
C ARG A 85 -9.31 -3.19 5.91
N VAL A 86 -9.73 -3.07 4.66
CA VAL A 86 -9.05 -2.23 3.67
C VAL A 86 -9.93 -1.03 3.37
N ASP A 87 -9.45 0.15 3.74
CA ASP A 87 -10.14 1.42 3.55
C ASP A 87 -9.54 2.14 2.34
N ILE A 88 -10.33 2.29 1.27
CA ILE A 88 -9.97 3.14 0.13
C ILE A 88 -10.16 4.60 0.52
N VAL A 89 -9.07 5.38 0.43
CA VAL A 89 -9.07 6.83 0.63
C VAL A 89 -8.65 7.54 -0.64
N TRP A 90 -9.22 8.72 -0.87
CA TRP A 90 -8.90 9.58 -2.01
C TRP A 90 -8.15 10.85 -1.62
N GLU A 91 -8.05 11.12 -0.32
CA GLU A 91 -7.32 12.27 0.20
C GLU A 91 -6.18 11.80 1.12
N PRO A 92 -4.94 12.26 0.86
CA PRO A 92 -4.54 13.07 -0.31
C PRO A 92 -4.62 12.26 -1.61
N MET A 93 -4.89 12.90 -2.77
CA MET A 93 -5.00 12.19 -4.08
C MET A 93 -3.66 11.64 -4.56
N TRP A 94 -3.65 10.43 -5.13
CA TRP A 94 -2.43 9.82 -5.67
C TRP A 94 -1.85 10.61 -6.86
N THR A 95 -0.52 10.69 -6.92
CA THR A 95 0.25 11.23 -8.05
C THR A 95 1.53 10.43 -8.21
N HIS A 96 2.13 10.43 -9.40
CA HIS A 96 3.42 9.76 -9.68
C HIS A 96 4.56 10.23 -8.76
N GLU A 97 4.44 11.40 -8.14
CA GLU A 97 5.41 11.89 -7.15
C GLU A 97 5.50 10.99 -5.91
N ARG A 98 4.51 10.12 -5.70
CA ARG A 98 4.44 9.17 -4.59
C ARG A 98 5.08 7.82 -4.86
N ILE A 99 5.53 7.59 -6.09
CA ILE A 99 6.35 6.41 -6.36
C ILE A 99 7.65 6.58 -5.58
N ASP A 100 8.13 5.50 -4.95
CA ASP A 100 9.43 5.44 -4.28
C ASP A 100 10.49 6.10 -5.15
N GLN A 101 11.34 6.91 -4.53
CA GLN A 101 12.23 7.80 -5.27
C GLN A 101 13.16 7.04 -6.22
N ASP A 102 13.77 5.93 -5.76
CA ASP A 102 14.70 5.16 -6.59
C ASP A 102 13.99 4.56 -7.81
N ILE A 103 12.75 4.12 -7.62
CA ILE A 103 11.91 3.54 -8.69
C ILE A 103 11.44 4.63 -9.65
N ARG A 104 11.02 5.79 -9.12
CA ARG A 104 10.60 6.93 -9.93
C ARG A 104 11.73 7.45 -10.81
N ASP A 105 12.94 7.55 -10.26
CA ASP A 105 14.14 7.97 -10.98
C ASP A 105 14.50 6.95 -12.08
N LEU A 106 14.34 5.65 -11.81
CA LEU A 106 14.50 4.59 -12.82
C LEU A 106 13.46 4.66 -13.95
N LEU A 107 12.19 4.94 -13.62
CA LEU A 107 11.09 5.00 -14.60
C LEU A 107 11.13 6.24 -15.49
N PHE A 108 11.45 7.40 -14.90
CA PHE A 108 11.33 8.70 -15.55
C PHE A 108 12.67 9.35 -15.88
N GLY A 109 13.80 8.74 -15.49
CA GLY A 109 15.14 9.21 -15.82
C GLY A 109 15.50 10.55 -15.18
N MET A 110 14.97 10.82 -13.99
CA MET A 110 15.27 12.02 -13.19
C MET A 110 16.44 11.80 -12.24
#